data_AF-A0A524DHN6-F1
#
_entry.id   AF-A0A524DHN6-F1
#
_cell.length_a   1.000
_cell.length_b   1.000
_cell.length_c   1.000
_cell.angle_alpha   90.00
_cell.angle_beta   90.00
_cell.angle_gamma   90.00
#
_symmetry.space_group_name_H-M   'P 1'
#
loop_
_entity.id
_entity.type
_entity.pdbx_description
1 polymer ?
#
loop_
_entity_poly.entity_id
_entity_poly.type
_entity_poly.pdbx_seq_one_letter_code
_entity_poly.pdbx_strand_id
1 'polypeptide(L)'
;MRYKILEKELFIDGFWVNTRSNEDMSEINDIKPTKDHELNGLYKYEYRNVNLKVTFNGSLLLARDFIDSEYIHMGYQSPTAYRIVLKFDFENGIIVNVEDKSKLAEKAREEGDPKGYRPQSMVSKDLNEWIANRFSLELPPLKTEERDMEEVKNEMLKELERLKNLKKDEE
;
A
#
# COMPACT_ATOMS: atom_id res chain seq x y z
N MET A 1 4.85 -0.81 -15.87
CA MET A 1 4.26 -2.17 -15.93
C MET A 1 2.76 -2.03 -16.03
N ARG A 2 2.11 -2.96 -16.72
CA ARG A 2 0.66 -3.06 -16.86
C ARG A 2 0.22 -4.39 -16.28
N TYR A 3 -0.76 -4.32 -15.39
CA TYR A 3 -1.36 -5.47 -14.76
C TYR A 3 -2.82 -5.58 -15.20
N LYS A 4 -3.35 -6.80 -15.19
CA LYS A 4 -4.78 -7.04 -15.35
C LYS A 4 -5.25 -8.14 -14.42
N ILE A 5 -6.53 -8.09 -14.08
CA ILE A 5 -7.20 -9.14 -13.32
C ILE A 5 -8.23 -9.77 -14.26
N LEU A 6 -8.13 -11.07 -14.49
CA LEU A 6 -9.08 -11.86 -15.28
C LEU A 6 -9.56 -13.02 -14.44
N GLU A 7 -10.88 -13.22 -14.32
CA GLU A 7 -11.46 -14.33 -13.54
C GLU A 7 -10.89 -14.45 -12.11
N LYS A 8 -10.62 -13.31 -11.47
CA LYS A 8 -9.96 -13.17 -10.16
C LYS A 8 -8.46 -13.46 -10.11
N GLU A 9 -7.81 -13.78 -11.21
CA GLU A 9 -6.37 -14.02 -11.26
C GLU A 9 -5.58 -12.79 -11.72
N LEU A 10 -4.43 -12.55 -11.10
CA LEU A 10 -3.53 -11.44 -11.40
C LEU A 10 -2.52 -11.83 -12.51
N PHE A 11 -2.46 -10.99 -13.54
CA PHE A 11 -1.53 -11.13 -14.64
C PHE A 11 -0.72 -9.84 -14.85
N ILE A 12 0.53 -10.00 -15.26
CA ILE A 12 1.25 -8.96 -15.98
C ILE A 12 0.76 -9.01 -17.42
N ASP A 13 0.15 -7.93 -17.88
CA ASP A 13 -0.31 -7.79 -19.25
C ASP A 13 0.79 -7.25 -20.16
N GLY A 14 1.67 -6.42 -19.62
CA GLY A 14 2.77 -5.86 -20.39
C GLY A 14 3.74 -5.02 -19.58
N PHE A 15 4.90 -4.75 -20.14
CA PHE A 15 5.92 -3.95 -19.48
C PHE A 15 6.92 -3.41 -20.51
N TRP A 16 7.58 -2.32 -20.13
CA TRP A 16 8.61 -1.69 -20.92
C TRP A 16 9.98 -2.13 -20.46
N VAL A 17 10.91 -2.27 -21.41
CA VAL A 17 12.27 -2.73 -21.15
C VAL A 17 13.24 -1.81 -21.86
N ASN A 18 14.33 -1.49 -21.16
CA ASN A 18 15.50 -0.89 -21.76
C ASN A 18 16.67 -1.85 -21.61
N THR A 19 17.35 -2.15 -22.71
CA THR A 19 18.49 -3.06 -22.73
C THR A 19 19.62 -2.44 -23.54
N ARG A 20 20.85 -2.64 -23.05
CA ARG A 20 22.08 -2.22 -23.73
C ARG A 20 22.37 -3.07 -24.95
N SER A 21 21.87 -4.30 -24.97
CA SER A 21 22.06 -5.25 -26.05
C SER A 21 21.06 -4.98 -27.19
N ASN A 22 21.52 -5.12 -28.43
CA ASN A 22 20.66 -5.23 -29.62
C ASN A 22 20.29 -6.70 -29.90
N GLU A 23 20.71 -7.64 -29.05
CA GLU A 23 20.40 -9.07 -29.21
C GLU A 23 18.88 -9.31 -29.24
N ASP A 24 18.52 -10.42 -29.88
CA ASP A 24 17.17 -10.94 -29.95
C ASP A 24 16.62 -11.15 -28.54
N MET A 25 15.86 -10.16 -28.08
CA MET A 25 15.16 -10.22 -26.81
C MET A 25 14.26 -11.46 -26.78
N SER A 26 14.32 -12.20 -25.68
CA SER A 26 13.60 -13.46 -25.55
C SER A 26 12.09 -13.28 -25.65
N GLU A 27 11.43 -14.25 -26.26
CA GLU A 27 9.98 -14.34 -26.24
C GLU A 27 9.49 -14.73 -24.83
N ILE A 28 8.32 -14.19 -24.47
CA ILE A 28 7.62 -14.57 -23.24
C ILE A 28 6.21 -14.98 -23.67
N ASN A 29 5.83 -16.22 -23.43
CA ASN A 29 4.56 -16.80 -23.89
C ASN A 29 4.32 -16.54 -25.40
N ASP A 30 5.34 -16.81 -26.22
CA ASP A 30 5.34 -16.60 -27.68
C ASP A 30 5.12 -15.14 -28.13
N ILE A 31 5.24 -14.18 -27.20
CA ILE A 31 5.19 -12.74 -27.49
C ILE A 31 6.61 -12.20 -27.58
N LYS A 32 6.94 -11.67 -28.77
CA LYS A 32 8.13 -10.84 -28.98
C LYS A 32 7.91 -9.41 -28.50
N PRO A 33 8.93 -8.76 -27.95
CA PRO A 33 8.85 -7.34 -27.68
C PRO A 33 8.84 -6.54 -28.98
N THR A 34 8.03 -5.50 -29.01
CA THR A 34 7.99 -4.52 -30.10
C THR A 34 8.84 -3.31 -29.73
N LYS A 35 9.48 -2.68 -30.72
CA LYS A 35 10.07 -1.35 -30.51
C LYS A 35 8.95 -0.35 -30.32
N ASP A 36 8.89 0.26 -29.14
CA ASP A 36 7.88 1.26 -28.84
C ASP A 36 8.37 2.61 -29.35
N HIS A 37 7.65 3.17 -30.33
CA HIS A 37 7.94 4.49 -30.89
C HIS A 37 7.15 5.61 -30.17
N GLU A 38 6.21 5.27 -29.28
CA GLU A 38 5.25 6.21 -28.68
C GLU A 38 5.76 6.85 -27.38
N LEU A 39 6.68 6.21 -26.65
CA LEU A 39 7.19 6.68 -25.35
C LEU A 39 8.48 7.52 -25.40
N ASN A 40 8.68 8.31 -26.47
CA ASN A 40 9.75 9.30 -26.59
C ASN A 40 11.17 8.81 -26.19
N GLY A 41 11.50 7.54 -26.47
CA GLY A 41 12.84 7.00 -26.28
C GLY A 41 13.28 6.68 -24.84
N LEU A 42 12.38 6.78 -23.83
CA LEU A 42 12.70 6.36 -22.45
C LEU A 42 12.93 4.85 -22.34
N TYR A 43 12.14 4.08 -23.10
CA TYR A 43 12.25 2.65 -23.23
C TYR A 43 12.38 2.28 -24.70
N LYS A 44 13.21 1.28 -24.97
CA LYS A 44 13.52 0.85 -26.33
C LYS A 44 12.55 -0.22 -26.84
N TYR A 45 11.98 -0.99 -25.91
CA TYR A 45 11.11 -2.11 -26.21
C TYR A 45 9.93 -2.19 -25.25
N GLU A 46 8.85 -2.80 -25.72
CA GLU A 46 7.65 -3.08 -24.95
C GLU A 46 7.14 -4.49 -25.22
N TYR A 47 6.72 -5.16 -24.15
CA TYR A 47 5.89 -6.35 -24.21
C TYR A 47 4.42 -5.95 -24.01
N ARG A 48 3.55 -6.40 -24.92
CA ARG A 48 2.08 -6.24 -24.83
C ARG A 48 1.42 -7.62 -24.84
N ASN A 49 0.35 -7.80 -24.07
CA ASN A 49 -0.45 -9.03 -23.99
C ASN A 49 0.34 -10.31 -23.62
N VAL A 50 1.36 -10.20 -22.76
CA VAL A 50 2.17 -11.38 -22.36
C VAL A 50 1.40 -12.36 -21.46
N ASN A 51 0.32 -11.92 -20.82
CA ASN A 51 -0.55 -12.75 -19.98
C ASN A 51 0.24 -13.57 -18.94
N LEU A 52 1.29 -12.98 -18.36
CA LEU A 52 2.15 -13.71 -17.44
C LEU A 52 1.46 -13.78 -16.08
N LYS A 53 1.09 -14.99 -15.65
CA LYS A 53 0.45 -15.23 -14.37
C LYS A 53 1.39 -14.85 -13.23
N VAL A 54 0.87 -14.10 -12.25
CA VAL A 54 1.64 -13.64 -11.10
C VAL A 54 1.21 -14.43 -9.88
N THR A 55 2.10 -15.23 -9.29
CA THR A 55 1.83 -15.96 -8.03
C THR A 55 2.03 -15.05 -6.82
N PHE A 56 1.29 -13.95 -6.76
CA PHE A 56 1.37 -12.94 -5.71
C PHE A 56 0.60 -13.38 -4.46
N ASN A 57 1.21 -13.21 -3.28
CA ASN A 57 0.58 -13.40 -1.98
C ASN A 57 0.65 -12.07 -1.23
N GLY A 58 -0.47 -11.55 -0.75
CA GLY A 58 -0.54 -10.27 -0.05
C GLY A 58 -1.69 -9.39 -0.53
N SER A 59 -1.62 -8.09 -0.25
CA SER A 59 -2.70 -7.15 -0.53
C SER A 59 -2.28 -6.05 -1.51
N LEU A 60 -3.21 -5.64 -2.37
CA LEU A 60 -3.10 -4.43 -3.19
C LEU A 60 -4.22 -3.45 -2.84
N LEU A 61 -3.86 -2.17 -2.68
CA LEU A 61 -4.84 -1.09 -2.60
C LEU A 61 -5.01 -0.47 -3.98
N LEU A 62 -6.23 -0.53 -4.50
CA LEU A 62 -6.62 0.16 -5.72
C LEU A 62 -7.47 1.38 -5.34
N ALA A 63 -6.98 2.55 -5.70
CA ALA A 63 -7.61 3.82 -5.37
C ALA A 63 -7.95 4.61 -6.63
N ARG A 64 -9.11 5.28 -6.63
CA ARG A 64 -9.56 6.14 -7.73
C ARG A 64 -10.28 7.38 -7.22
N ASP A 65 -10.49 8.31 -8.14
CA ASP A 65 -11.11 9.62 -7.88
C ASP A 65 -10.29 10.41 -6.84
N PHE A 66 -9.08 10.77 -7.27
CA PHE A 66 -8.12 11.56 -6.50
C PHE A 66 -8.71 12.92 -6.09
N ILE A 67 -8.35 13.39 -4.90
CA ILE A 67 -8.83 14.64 -4.33
C ILE A 67 -7.67 15.63 -4.30
N ASP A 68 -7.72 16.64 -5.16
CA ASP A 68 -6.60 17.58 -5.35
C ASP A 68 -6.17 18.30 -4.07
N SER A 69 -7.09 18.56 -3.13
CA SER A 69 -6.77 19.18 -1.83
C SER A 69 -5.92 18.30 -0.92
N GLU A 70 -5.88 16.99 -1.18
CA GLU A 70 -5.11 16.00 -0.41
C GLU A 70 -3.71 15.75 -0.99
N TYR A 71 -3.38 16.47 -2.07
CA TYR A 71 -2.12 16.27 -2.79
C TYR A 71 -0.89 16.63 -1.94
N ILE A 72 0.07 15.71 -1.93
CA ILE A 72 1.36 15.92 -1.27
C ILE A 72 2.48 15.78 -2.30
N HIS A 73 3.36 16.80 -2.36
CA HIS A 73 4.44 16.88 -3.34
C HIS A 73 5.51 15.79 -3.22
N MET A 74 5.65 15.16 -2.06
CA MET A 74 6.69 14.15 -1.82
C MET A 74 6.11 12.83 -1.29
N GLY A 75 6.62 11.74 -1.84
CA GLY A 75 6.23 10.39 -1.45
C GLY A 75 5.03 9.88 -2.24
N TYR A 76 4.45 8.80 -1.75
CA TYR A 76 3.23 8.24 -2.33
C TYR A 76 2.01 9.04 -1.85
N GLN A 77 1.01 9.14 -2.71
CA GLN A 77 -0.29 9.66 -2.28
C GLN A 77 -0.92 8.62 -1.35
N SER A 78 -1.33 9.07 -0.16
CA SER A 78 -2.01 8.20 0.80
C SER A 78 -3.33 7.71 0.22
N PRO A 79 -3.83 6.52 0.58
CA PRO A 79 -5.19 6.10 0.22
C PRO A 79 -6.26 7.11 0.66
N THR A 80 -6.02 7.89 1.73
CA THR A 80 -6.91 8.98 2.18
C THR A 80 -7.05 10.11 1.16
N ALA A 81 -6.16 10.21 0.18
CA ALA A 81 -6.22 11.20 -0.90
C ALA A 81 -7.18 10.82 -2.03
N TYR A 82 -7.91 9.71 -1.90
CA TYR A 82 -8.84 9.20 -2.90
C TYR A 82 -10.24 9.03 -2.29
N ARG A 83 -11.28 9.11 -3.14
CA ARG A 83 -12.66 8.86 -2.70
C ARG A 83 -13.00 7.39 -2.62
N ILE A 84 -12.41 6.59 -3.51
CA ILE A 84 -12.67 5.16 -3.59
C ILE A 84 -11.38 4.42 -3.34
N VAL A 85 -11.40 3.52 -2.35
CA VAL A 85 -10.24 2.71 -1.95
C VAL A 85 -10.71 1.28 -1.76
N LEU A 86 -10.19 0.36 -2.55
CA LEU A 86 -10.49 -1.06 -2.47
C LEU A 86 -9.21 -1.83 -2.10
N LYS A 87 -9.31 -2.71 -1.10
CA LYS A 87 -8.26 -3.66 -0.73
C LYS A 87 -8.58 -5.00 -1.38
N PHE A 88 -7.65 -5.50 -2.18
CA PHE A 88 -7.70 -6.83 -2.78
C PHE A 88 -6.66 -7.71 -2.09
N ASP A 89 -7.09 -8.81 -1.51
CA ASP A 89 -6.19 -9.81 -0.93
C ASP A 89 -6.02 -10.97 -1.90
N PHE A 90 -4.78 -11.39 -2.10
CA PHE A 90 -4.39 -12.42 -3.04
C PHE A 90 -3.68 -13.58 -2.34
N GLU A 91 -4.02 -14.79 -2.77
CA GLU A 91 -3.26 -16.01 -2.51
C GLU A 91 -2.91 -16.67 -3.85
N ASN A 92 -1.62 -16.91 -4.09
CA ASN A 92 -1.10 -17.46 -5.34
C ASN A 92 -1.60 -16.74 -6.61
N GLY A 93 -1.78 -15.43 -6.53
CA GLY A 93 -2.29 -14.61 -7.62
C GLY A 93 -3.80 -14.58 -7.76
N ILE A 94 -4.54 -15.26 -6.89
CA ILE A 94 -6.00 -15.37 -6.94
C ILE A 94 -6.59 -14.45 -5.87
N ILE A 95 -7.56 -13.61 -6.23
CA ILE A 95 -8.27 -12.78 -5.27
C ILE A 95 -9.11 -13.68 -4.35
N VAL A 96 -8.76 -13.64 -3.06
CA VAL A 96 -9.48 -14.35 -2.00
C VAL A 96 -10.43 -13.43 -1.23
N ASN A 97 -10.15 -12.13 -1.18
CA ASN A 97 -11.00 -11.15 -0.52
C ASN A 97 -10.93 -9.78 -1.20
N VAL A 98 -12.06 -9.06 -1.19
CA VAL A 98 -12.15 -7.66 -1.63
C VAL A 98 -12.90 -6.88 -0.57
N GLU A 99 -12.25 -5.84 -0.04
CA GLU A 99 -12.83 -4.99 0.99
C GLU A 99 -12.90 -3.54 0.52
N ASP A 100 -14.07 -2.93 0.66
CA ASP A 100 -14.23 -1.49 0.45
C ASP A 100 -13.76 -0.71 1.67
N LYS A 101 -12.63 -0.01 1.51
CA LYS A 101 -11.99 0.83 2.53
C LYS A 101 -12.32 2.32 2.33
N SER A 102 -13.24 2.68 1.43
CA SER A 102 -13.52 4.08 1.08
C SER A 102 -13.99 4.89 2.29
N LYS A 103 -14.92 4.34 3.09
CA LYS A 103 -15.39 4.99 4.34
C LYS A 103 -14.29 5.12 5.39
N LEU A 104 -13.41 4.12 5.47
CA LEU A 104 -12.27 4.16 6.39
C LEU A 104 -11.32 5.28 6.01
N ALA A 105 -10.99 5.38 4.72
CA ALA A 105 -10.14 6.43 4.17
C ALA A 105 -10.75 7.83 4.33
N GLU A 106 -12.08 7.95 4.14
CA GLU A 106 -12.83 9.19 4.38
C GLU A 106 -12.75 9.62 5.85
N LYS A 107 -13.05 8.72 6.79
CA LYS A 107 -12.97 9.01 8.22
C LYS A 107 -11.55 9.39 8.64
N ALA A 108 -10.54 8.66 8.18
CA ALA A 108 -9.13 8.97 8.47
C ALA A 108 -8.72 10.35 7.92
N ARG A 109 -9.30 10.78 6.79
CA ARG A 109 -9.09 12.14 6.24
C ARG A 109 -9.78 13.20 7.12
N GLU A 110 -11.01 12.97 7.56
CA GLU A 110 -11.75 13.89 8.44
C GLU A 110 -11.08 14.08 9.82
N GLU A 111 -10.50 13.00 10.36
CA GLU A 111 -9.72 13.02 11.62
C GLU A 111 -8.33 13.67 11.45
N GLY A 112 -8.00 14.10 10.23
CA GLY A 112 -6.71 14.56 9.76
C GLY A 112 -5.77 13.39 9.42
N ASP A 113 -5.08 13.45 8.27
CA ASP A 113 -4.09 12.45 7.84
C ASP A 113 -3.21 12.10 9.04
N PRO A 114 -3.25 10.85 9.57
CA PRO A 114 -2.45 10.48 10.72
C PRO A 114 -0.95 10.64 10.47
N LYS A 115 -0.53 10.60 9.20
CA LYS A 115 0.86 10.85 8.78
C LYS A 115 1.19 12.34 8.62
N GLY A 116 0.16 13.21 8.60
CA GLY A 116 0.26 14.66 8.41
C GLY A 116 0.69 15.09 7.00
N TYR A 117 0.18 16.23 6.53
CA TYR A 117 0.64 16.85 5.27
C TYR A 117 2.02 17.52 5.40
N ARG A 118 2.48 17.74 6.63
CA ARG A 118 3.74 18.38 6.99
C ARG A 118 4.34 17.69 8.21
N PRO A 119 5.67 17.72 8.37
CA PRO A 119 6.29 17.25 9.59
C PRO A 119 5.81 18.08 10.79
N GLN A 120 5.77 17.47 11.98
CA GLN A 120 5.36 18.14 13.20
C GLN A 120 6.25 19.34 13.53
N SER A 121 7.55 19.25 13.20
CA SER A 121 8.50 20.35 13.25
C SER A 121 9.59 20.18 12.18
N MET A 122 10.42 21.20 11.98
CA MET A 122 11.58 21.14 11.07
C MET A 122 12.83 20.54 11.73
N VAL A 123 12.70 19.97 12.94
CA VAL A 123 13.79 19.26 13.61
C VAL A 123 14.06 17.94 12.88
N SER A 124 15.34 17.59 12.75
CA SER A 124 15.79 16.42 11.96
C SER A 124 15.05 15.12 12.28
N LYS A 125 14.73 14.86 13.56
CA LYS A 125 13.98 13.67 13.97
C LYS A 125 12.58 13.63 13.34
N ASP A 126 11.78 14.67 13.59
CA ASP A 126 10.39 14.76 13.13
C ASP A 126 10.30 14.80 11.60
N LEU A 127 11.27 15.46 10.95
CA LEU A 127 11.36 15.49 9.50
C LEU A 127 11.64 14.10 8.91
N ASN A 128 12.60 13.37 9.46
CA ASN A 128 12.95 12.03 8.97
C ASN A 128 11.81 11.03 9.19
N GLU A 129 11.13 11.12 10.34
CA GLU A 129 9.95 10.30 10.64
C GLU A 129 8.81 10.58 9.68
N TRP A 130 8.52 11.86 9.43
CA TRP A 130 7.52 12.26 8.43
C TRP A 130 7.88 11.76 7.03
N ILE A 131 9.14 11.92 6.59
CA ILE A 131 9.62 11.40 5.29
C ILE A 131 9.39 9.89 5.22
N ALA A 132 9.86 9.11 6.21
CA ALA A 132 9.69 7.67 6.23
C ALA A 132 8.21 7.26 6.12
N ASN A 133 7.32 7.96 6.83
CA ASN A 133 5.89 7.73 6.76
C ASN A 133 5.29 8.03 5.37
N ARG A 134 5.76 9.08 4.67
CA ARG A 134 5.29 9.43 3.31
C ARG A 134 5.70 8.42 2.24
N PHE A 135 6.77 7.66 2.47
CA PHE A 135 7.20 6.59 1.58
C PHE A 135 6.66 5.21 2.00
N SER A 136 5.97 5.12 3.15
CA SER A 136 5.27 3.91 3.57
C SER A 136 3.92 3.76 2.86
N LEU A 137 3.68 2.56 2.33
CA LEU A 137 2.43 2.16 1.67
C LEU A 137 1.37 1.63 2.65
N GLU A 138 1.71 1.53 3.94
CA GLU A 138 0.75 1.07 4.94
C GLU A 138 -0.30 2.13 5.22
N LEU A 139 -1.57 1.70 5.34
CA LEU A 139 -2.63 2.54 5.85
C LEU A 139 -2.28 2.92 7.29
N PRO A 140 -2.33 4.20 7.66
CA PRO A 140 -2.15 4.56 9.05
C PRO A 140 -3.27 3.93 9.89
N PRO A 141 -2.96 3.49 11.13
CA PRO A 141 -3.98 3.01 12.04
C PRO A 141 -5.01 4.11 12.31
N LEU A 142 -6.27 3.73 12.52
CA LEU A 142 -7.25 4.69 13.05
C LEU A 142 -6.86 5.08 14.47
N LYS A 143 -6.98 6.35 14.83
CA LYS A 143 -6.72 6.84 16.20
C LYS A 143 -7.55 6.11 17.28
N THR A 144 -8.69 5.51 16.89
CA THR A 144 -9.51 4.68 17.79
C THR A 144 -8.85 3.35 18.15
N GLU A 145 -8.12 2.70 17.24
CA GLU A 145 -7.49 1.40 17.52
C GLU A 145 -6.32 1.51 18.51
N GLU A 146 -5.56 2.61 18.47
CA GLU A 146 -4.48 2.86 19.42
C GLU A 146 -5.01 3.17 20.83
N ARG A 147 -6.12 3.91 20.93
CA ARG A 147 -6.78 4.18 22.23
C ARG A 147 -7.35 2.91 22.84
N ASP A 148 -8.02 2.09 22.05
CA ASP A 148 -8.65 0.84 22.52
C ASP A 148 -7.59 -0.16 23.00
N MET A 149 -6.47 -0.30 22.28
CA MET A 149 -5.37 -1.18 22.66
C MET A 149 -4.61 -0.70 23.91
N GLU A 150 -4.38 0.60 24.05
CA GLU A 150 -3.71 1.17 25.21
C GLU A 150 -4.61 1.13 26.46
N GLU A 151 -5.93 1.33 26.32
CA GLU A 151 -6.89 1.13 27.41
C GLU A 151 -6.94 -0.34 27.85
N VAL A 152 -7.06 -1.29 26.92
CA VAL A 152 -7.05 -2.73 27.23
C VAL A 152 -5.75 -3.14 27.93
N LYS A 153 -4.60 -2.65 27.47
CA LYS A 153 -3.30 -2.92 28.09
C LYS A 153 -3.20 -2.35 29.50
N ASN A 154 -3.74 -1.14 29.73
CA ASN A 154 -3.78 -0.52 31.04
C ASN A 154 -4.74 -1.24 32.01
N GLU A 155 -5.86 -1.77 31.53
CA GLU A 155 -6.76 -2.62 32.33
C GLU A 155 -6.09 -3.95 32.71
N MET A 156 -5.42 -4.60 31.75
CA MET A 156 -4.66 -5.84 32.02
C MET A 156 -3.55 -5.64 33.05
N LEU A 157 -2.84 -4.51 33.00
CA LEU A 157 -1.80 -4.17 33.98
C LEU A 157 -2.38 -3.97 35.38
N LYS A 158 -3.50 -3.27 35.50
CA LYS A 158 -4.20 -3.07 36.79
C LYS A 158 -4.66 -4.41 37.39
N GLU A 159 -5.19 -5.32 36.57
CA GLU A 159 -5.65 -6.61 37.06
C GLU A 159 -4.47 -7.52 37.48
N LEU A 160 -3.36 -7.50 36.74
CA LEU A 160 -2.13 -8.21 37.13
C LEU A 160 -1.56 -7.70 38.46
N GLU A 161 -1.64 -6.39 38.71
CA GLU A 161 -1.18 -5.79 39.96
C GLU A 161 -2.09 -6.15 41.13
N ARG A 162 -3.41 -6.17 40.91
CA ARG A 162 -4.40 -6.66 41.88
C ARG A 162 -4.16 -8.12 42.26
N LEU A 163 -3.93 -8.99 41.28
CA LEU A 163 -3.66 -10.42 41.50
C LEU A 163 -2.34 -10.66 42.23
N LYS A 164 -1.31 -9.84 41.98
CA LYS A 164 -0.03 -9.91 42.72
C LYS A 164 -0.18 -9.51 44.17
N ASN A 165 -1.02 -8.53 44.48
CA ASN A 165 -1.26 -8.09 45.85
C ASN A 165 -2.09 -9.11 46.63
N LEU A 166 -3.10 -9.73 46.01
CA LEU A 166 -3.88 -10.81 46.63
C LEU A 166 -3.03 -12.05 46.99
N LYS A 167 -2.03 -12.38 46.16
CA LYS A 167 -1.09 -13.48 46.45
C LYS A 167 -0.05 -13.17 47.53
N LYS A 168 0.14 -11.89 47.87
CA LYS A 168 1.04 -11.46 48.95
C LYS A 168 0.39 -11.52 50.34
N ASP A 169 -0.94 -11.52 50.38
CA ASP A 169 -1.71 -11.59 51.63
C ASP A 169 -2.03 -13.05 52.05
N GLU A 170 -1.59 -14.05 51.26
CA GLU A 170 -1.76 -15.50 51.51
C GLU A 170 -0.45 -16.22 51.93
N GLU A 171 0.68 -15.50 52.07
CA GLU A 171 1.96 -16.00 52.65
C GLU A 171 2.20 -15.44 54.06
#